data_AF-A0A6G6SH10-F1
#
_entry.id   AF-A0A6G6SH10-F1
#
_cell.length_a   1.000
_cell.length_b   1.000
_cell.length_c   1.000
_cell.angle_alpha   90.00
_cell.angle_beta   90.00
_cell.angle_gamma   90.00
#
_symmetry.space_group_name_H-M   'P 1'
#
loop_
_entity.id
_entity.type
_entity.pdbx_description
1 polymer ?
#
loop_
_entity_poly.entity_id
_entity_poly.type
_entity_poly.pdbx_seq_one_letter_code
_entity_poly.pdbx_strand_id
1 'polypeptide(L)'
;MKYDPDQFERRFLDNIGFITKTFKTISELQSEGNITVGSTVDVLGFHQVGFGKSSWIKTSEIVEPNKLPIDLGDFAISDKYGYKYTLVENLANGITIEQLGALPYDNTNPSVKHDLSPFWLLIMKIQKTRSPYRVNVRFENRSYYTSKGMLVREWTSFRASGKYGVQIFVGTELYTEEEVPHSSMGNFSTWYSLQSFQLGIVHDKDNFPRSINIEGIDFVTASGFHTDYGLYTPYLTDSEIKACRFVGNNIGHELKDVYSNEFDRLIFTARTNTESKAGAYSIRGRKRSAEYGTGTSNIFSRCGYTDYVLGFVIEGMAYSSFTSCYTEGNKSEVIGYFIKGCQGISIIEWGCEKLTSKSGNQMLFRISESSVDITGLNLTWMINTNGNTVLHIDSYSVVTASGINITGVTNKNIGVILRTDDTCNVIINPVKYPSSILSEDIANDLGINTIMFGIGGNFGVENNTVNHSYEFNNLNSKTNTKNKKEGIARWDKERSVNVYAAGSLPTDKWINADGSIAYSPK
;
A
#
# COMPACT_ATOMS: atom_id res chain seq x y z
N MET A 1 29.32 38.14 -44.53
CA MET A 1 28.67 36.94 -43.99
C MET A 1 28.70 37.07 -42.47
N LYS A 2 27.54 37.20 -41.82
CA LYS A 2 27.43 37.35 -40.37
C LYS A 2 27.67 35.99 -39.71
N TYR A 3 28.54 35.98 -38.69
CA TYR A 3 28.76 34.84 -37.82
C TYR A 3 27.52 34.72 -36.92
N ASP A 4 26.83 33.59 -37.00
CA ASP A 4 25.65 33.28 -36.18
C ASP A 4 26.09 32.34 -35.05
N PRO A 5 26.22 32.83 -33.79
CA PRO A 5 26.67 32.03 -32.65
C PRO A 5 25.78 30.81 -32.37
N ASP A 6 24.50 30.87 -32.76
CA ASP A 6 23.50 29.85 -32.45
C ASP A 6 23.70 28.57 -33.28
N GLN A 7 24.43 28.63 -34.40
CA GLN A 7 24.79 27.43 -35.18
C GLN A 7 25.99 26.67 -34.59
N PHE A 8 26.83 27.31 -33.78
CA PHE A 8 27.97 26.64 -33.16
C PHE A 8 27.56 25.84 -31.92
N GLU A 9 26.63 26.36 -31.12
CA GLU A 9 26.09 25.65 -29.96
C GLU A 9 25.21 24.45 -30.35
N ARG A 10 24.43 24.54 -31.44
CA ARG A 10 23.62 23.40 -31.92
C ARG A 10 24.47 22.25 -32.48
N ARG A 11 25.64 22.54 -33.08
CA ARG A 11 26.57 21.49 -33.55
C ARG A 11 27.37 20.81 -32.42
N PHE A 12 27.44 21.42 -31.25
CA PHE A 12 28.09 20.80 -30.08
C PHE A 12 27.16 19.79 -29.36
N LEU A 13 25.84 19.93 -29.51
CA LEU A 13 24.87 19.01 -28.93
C LEU A 13 24.62 17.76 -29.81
N ASP A 14 24.90 17.83 -31.11
CA ASP A 14 24.74 16.70 -32.05
C ASP A 14 26.02 15.85 -32.26
N ASN A 15 27.16 16.28 -31.70
CA ASN A 15 28.37 15.47 -31.63
C ASN A 15 28.48 14.87 -30.23
N ILE A 16 27.94 13.66 -30.04
CA ILE A 16 28.51 12.71 -29.09
C ILE A 16 30.01 12.69 -29.41
N GLY A 17 30.84 13.24 -28.50
CA GLY A 17 32.27 13.39 -28.72
C GLY A 17 32.84 12.08 -29.24
N PHE A 18 33.59 12.14 -30.35
CA PHE A 18 34.21 10.96 -30.96
C PHE A 18 34.88 10.13 -29.86
N ILE A 19 34.44 8.87 -29.70
CA ILE A 19 35.06 7.94 -28.75
C ILE A 19 36.51 7.80 -29.15
N THR A 20 37.41 8.33 -28.33
CA THR A 20 38.84 8.43 -28.69
C THR A 20 39.58 7.14 -28.38
N LYS A 21 39.07 6.35 -27.42
CA LYS A 21 39.66 5.07 -27.02
C LYS A 21 38.63 4.19 -26.30
N THR A 22 38.86 2.88 -26.35
CA THR A 22 38.08 1.87 -25.61
C THR A 22 39.00 1.11 -24.66
N PHE A 23 38.55 0.90 -23.43
CA PHE A 23 39.23 0.17 -22.36
C PHE A 23 38.40 -1.04 -21.95
N LYS A 24 39.06 -2.10 -21.45
CA LYS A 24 38.34 -3.28 -20.96
C LYS A 24 37.65 -2.99 -19.64
N THR A 25 38.31 -2.26 -18.74
CA THR A 25 37.84 -1.98 -17.38
C THR A 25 38.17 -0.57 -16.91
N ILE A 26 37.52 -0.13 -15.82
CA ILE A 26 37.81 1.15 -15.18
C ILE A 26 39.26 1.18 -14.67
N SER A 27 39.76 0.08 -14.11
CA SER A 27 41.15 -0.01 -13.65
C SER A 27 42.15 0.21 -14.79
N GLU A 28 41.87 -0.30 -16.00
CA GLU A 28 42.72 -0.06 -17.18
C GLU A 28 42.71 1.42 -17.57
N LEU A 29 41.52 2.04 -17.61
CA LEU A 29 41.37 3.47 -17.86
C LEU A 29 42.13 4.31 -16.82
N GLN A 30 42.01 4.00 -15.52
CA GLN A 30 42.67 4.76 -14.45
C GLN A 30 44.20 4.63 -14.51
N SER A 31 44.71 3.52 -15.04
CA SER A 31 46.15 3.31 -15.27
C SER A 31 46.68 4.07 -16.50
N GLU A 32 45.79 4.48 -17.42
CA GLU A 32 46.11 5.24 -18.61
C GLU A 32 46.23 6.74 -18.29
N GLY A 33 47.33 7.33 -18.75
CA GLY A 33 47.63 8.73 -18.49
C GLY A 33 47.40 9.64 -19.68
N ASN A 34 47.46 9.08 -20.89
CA ASN A 34 47.59 9.83 -22.12
C ASN A 34 46.25 10.01 -22.85
N ILE A 35 45.25 10.50 -22.12
CA ILE A 35 43.96 10.89 -22.68
C ILE A 35 43.82 12.41 -22.60
N THR A 36 43.51 13.04 -23.73
CA THR A 36 43.31 14.49 -23.83
C THR A 36 42.02 14.90 -23.11
N VAL A 37 42.07 15.98 -22.34
CA VAL A 37 40.88 16.58 -21.69
C VAL A 37 39.79 16.90 -22.74
N GLY A 38 38.53 16.65 -22.39
CA GLY A 38 37.37 16.77 -23.29
C GLY A 38 37.11 15.51 -24.14
N SER A 39 38.02 14.53 -24.12
CA SER A 39 37.81 13.28 -24.84
C SER A 39 36.79 12.38 -24.14
N THR A 40 35.95 11.73 -24.93
CA THR A 40 35.07 10.65 -24.48
C THR A 40 35.75 9.31 -24.72
N VAL A 41 35.68 8.41 -23.74
CA VAL A 41 36.24 7.06 -23.81
C VAL A 41 35.17 6.03 -23.46
N ASP A 42 35.28 4.85 -24.04
CA ASP A 42 34.42 3.71 -23.73
C ASP A 42 35.11 2.75 -22.77
N VAL A 43 34.32 2.16 -21.86
CA VAL A 43 34.74 1.09 -20.97
C VAL A 43 33.80 -0.10 -21.18
N LEU A 44 34.36 -1.26 -21.55
CA LEU A 44 33.58 -2.45 -21.91
C LEU A 44 32.91 -3.14 -20.70
N GLY A 45 33.34 -2.82 -19.49
CA GLY A 45 32.63 -3.12 -18.26
C GLY A 45 33.38 -2.59 -17.03
N PHE A 46 32.70 -2.35 -15.91
CA PHE A 46 33.29 -1.62 -14.80
C PHE A 46 34.48 -2.38 -14.18
N HIS A 47 34.22 -3.61 -13.73
CA HIS A 47 35.22 -4.53 -13.16
C HIS A 47 35.69 -5.59 -14.16
N GLN A 48 34.81 -5.99 -15.08
CA GLN A 48 35.05 -7.04 -16.06
C GLN A 48 34.26 -6.75 -17.34
N VAL A 49 34.86 -7.09 -18.49
CA VAL A 49 34.24 -6.95 -19.82
C VAL A 49 32.85 -7.60 -19.84
N GLY A 50 31.86 -6.87 -20.35
CA GLY A 50 30.47 -7.35 -20.49
C GLY A 50 29.55 -7.00 -19.31
N PHE A 51 30.06 -6.34 -18.27
CA PHE A 51 29.28 -5.94 -17.10
C PHE A 51 29.39 -4.43 -16.85
N GLY A 52 28.32 -3.67 -17.03
CA GLY A 52 28.33 -2.22 -16.78
C GLY A 52 29.10 -1.43 -17.83
N LYS A 53 28.95 -1.77 -19.12
CA LYS A 53 29.51 -1.00 -20.24
C LYS A 53 29.08 0.46 -20.13
N SER A 54 30.00 1.40 -20.28
CA SER A 54 29.75 2.83 -20.07
C SER A 54 30.71 3.70 -20.88
N SER A 55 30.31 4.95 -21.10
CA SER A 55 31.16 5.98 -21.71
C SER A 55 31.44 7.11 -20.71
N TRP A 56 32.66 7.61 -20.70
CA TRP A 56 33.16 8.58 -19.72
C TRP A 56 33.87 9.73 -20.43
N ILE A 57 33.66 10.96 -19.99
CA ILE A 57 34.33 12.15 -20.55
C ILE A 57 35.38 12.67 -19.56
N LYS A 58 36.62 12.80 -20.03
CA LYS A 58 37.70 13.38 -19.23
C LYS A 58 37.49 14.87 -19.06
N THR A 59 37.46 15.37 -17.84
CA THR A 59 37.32 16.80 -17.54
C THR A 59 38.67 17.42 -17.18
N SER A 60 38.71 18.74 -17.08
CA SER A 60 39.88 19.47 -16.56
C SER A 60 39.95 19.48 -15.03
N GLU A 61 38.96 18.93 -14.34
CA GLU A 61 38.88 18.88 -12.88
C GLU A 61 39.89 17.84 -12.36
N ILE A 62 40.66 18.22 -11.34
CA ILE A 62 41.61 17.34 -10.66
C ILE A 62 41.07 17.02 -9.27
N VAL A 63 41.00 15.74 -8.95
CA VAL A 63 40.63 15.17 -7.65
C VAL A 63 41.71 14.20 -7.19
N GLU A 64 41.53 13.55 -6.04
CA GLU A 64 42.48 12.54 -5.59
C GLU A 64 42.62 11.41 -6.64
N PRO A 65 43.82 10.92 -6.96
CA PRO A 65 44.02 9.92 -8.01
C PRO A 65 43.36 8.56 -7.75
N ASN A 66 43.02 7.85 -8.83
CA ASN A 66 42.50 6.47 -8.84
C ASN A 66 41.27 6.23 -7.97
N LYS A 67 40.37 7.21 -7.88
CA LYS A 67 39.14 7.10 -7.09
C LYS A 67 37.97 6.58 -7.91
N LEU A 68 37.13 5.78 -7.27
CA LEU A 68 35.88 5.26 -7.81
C LEU A 68 34.70 6.18 -7.42
N PRO A 69 33.49 5.98 -7.97
CA PRO A 69 32.35 6.86 -7.72
C PRO A 69 31.99 7.00 -6.25
N ILE A 70 32.05 5.89 -5.49
CA ILE A 70 31.76 5.89 -4.06
C ILE A 70 32.78 6.75 -3.29
N ASP A 71 34.07 6.64 -3.62
CA ASP A 71 35.13 7.39 -2.93
C ASP A 71 35.08 8.89 -3.25
N LEU A 72 34.59 9.25 -4.44
CA LEU A 72 34.41 10.64 -4.87
C LEU A 72 33.10 11.26 -4.38
N GLY A 73 32.10 10.45 -4.05
CA GLY A 73 30.75 10.93 -3.74
C GLY A 73 30.02 11.52 -4.94
N ASP A 74 30.42 11.17 -6.16
CA ASP A 74 29.89 11.65 -7.44
C ASP A 74 29.85 10.49 -8.46
N PHE A 75 29.05 10.59 -9.52
CA PHE A 75 29.07 9.62 -10.64
C PHE A 75 30.26 9.91 -11.56
N ALA A 76 31.44 9.83 -10.96
CA ALA A 76 32.72 10.14 -11.56
C ALA A 76 33.78 9.16 -11.09
N ILE A 77 34.86 9.06 -11.84
CA ILE A 77 36.09 8.36 -11.45
C ILE A 77 37.28 9.30 -11.65
N SER A 78 38.45 8.95 -11.14
CA SER A 78 39.69 9.66 -11.46
C SER A 78 40.81 8.73 -11.91
N ASP A 79 41.66 9.20 -12.83
CA ASP A 79 42.84 8.46 -13.27
C ASP A 79 44.03 8.61 -12.30
N LYS A 80 45.16 7.97 -12.61
CA LYS A 80 46.39 8.01 -11.82
C LYS A 80 47.01 9.39 -11.65
N TYR A 81 46.59 10.37 -12.44
CA TYR A 81 47.02 11.77 -12.33
C TYR A 81 45.96 12.65 -11.65
N GLY A 82 44.83 12.07 -11.25
CA GLY A 82 43.74 12.77 -10.58
C GLY A 82 42.74 13.42 -11.54
N TYR A 83 42.89 13.29 -12.85
CA TYR A 83 41.89 13.85 -13.76
C TYR A 83 40.58 13.11 -13.60
N LYS A 84 39.51 13.88 -13.39
CA LYS A 84 38.15 13.36 -13.23
C LYS A 84 37.58 12.96 -14.59
N TYR A 85 36.87 11.85 -14.60
CA TYR A 85 36.02 11.42 -15.70
C TYR A 85 34.59 11.34 -15.21
N THR A 86 33.67 12.02 -15.91
CA THR A 86 32.25 12.00 -15.58
C THR A 86 31.52 11.05 -16.51
N LEU A 87 30.55 10.31 -15.98
CA LEU A 87 29.72 9.42 -16.79
C LEU A 87 28.95 10.24 -17.83
N VAL A 88 28.99 9.83 -19.10
CA VAL A 88 28.33 10.54 -20.22
C VAL A 88 26.84 10.20 -20.31
N GLU A 89 26.44 9.06 -19.74
CA GLU A 89 25.06 8.58 -19.81
C GLU A 89 24.05 9.62 -19.33
N ASN A 90 22.99 9.80 -20.11
CA ASN A 90 21.88 10.64 -19.68
C ASN A 90 21.16 9.94 -18.54
N LEU A 91 21.37 10.43 -17.31
CA LEU A 91 20.74 9.90 -16.09
C LEU A 91 19.20 9.89 -16.16
N ALA A 92 18.59 10.74 -17.01
CA ALA A 92 17.16 10.73 -17.27
C ALA A 92 16.73 9.57 -18.21
N ASN A 93 17.62 9.08 -19.07
CA ASN A 93 17.39 7.89 -19.89
C ASN A 93 17.72 6.61 -19.10
N GLY A 94 18.65 6.73 -18.15
CA GLY A 94 18.88 5.78 -17.07
C GLY A 94 20.25 5.10 -17.15
N ILE A 95 20.77 4.77 -15.97
CA ILE A 95 22.03 4.06 -15.76
C ILE A 95 21.76 2.70 -15.12
N THR A 96 22.67 1.75 -15.26
CA THR A 96 22.66 0.51 -14.48
C THR A 96 23.54 0.66 -13.24
N ILE A 97 23.24 -0.09 -12.19
CA ILE A 97 24.05 -0.03 -10.96
C ILE A 97 25.46 -0.60 -11.20
N GLU A 98 25.62 -1.52 -12.14
CA GLU A 98 26.91 -2.07 -12.58
C GLU A 98 27.79 -1.03 -13.26
N GLN A 99 27.21 -0.06 -13.97
CA GLN A 99 27.97 1.08 -14.53
C GLN A 99 28.59 1.97 -13.43
N LEU A 100 28.13 1.84 -12.18
CA LEU A 100 28.73 2.51 -11.03
C LEU A 100 29.76 1.64 -10.30
N GLY A 101 29.85 0.36 -10.66
CA GLY A 101 30.75 -0.60 -10.05
C GLY A 101 30.08 -1.57 -9.07
N ALA A 102 28.76 -1.65 -9.05
CA ALA A 102 28.11 -2.74 -8.32
C ALA A 102 28.39 -4.10 -8.98
N LEU A 103 28.44 -5.14 -8.16
CA LEU A 103 28.59 -6.51 -8.59
C LEU A 103 27.36 -7.32 -8.17
N PRO A 104 26.91 -8.26 -9.01
CA PRO A 104 25.82 -9.15 -8.64
C PRO A 104 26.24 -10.06 -7.49
N TYR A 105 25.24 -10.49 -6.73
CA TYR A 105 25.40 -11.50 -5.69
C TYR A 105 25.26 -12.90 -6.29
N ASP A 106 26.24 -13.76 -5.98
CA ASP A 106 26.22 -15.16 -6.39
C ASP A 106 25.54 -16.04 -5.32
N ASN A 107 24.29 -16.42 -5.59
CA ASN A 107 23.52 -17.29 -4.71
C ASN A 107 24.14 -18.69 -4.53
N THR A 108 25.06 -19.11 -5.40
CA THR A 108 25.76 -20.40 -5.29
C THR A 108 26.97 -20.33 -4.36
N ASN A 109 27.49 -19.13 -4.08
CA ASN A 109 28.57 -18.89 -3.14
C ASN A 109 28.24 -17.74 -2.17
N PRO A 110 27.34 -17.98 -1.20
CA PRO A 110 26.83 -16.93 -0.30
C PRO A 110 27.88 -16.32 0.64
N SER A 111 29.11 -16.84 0.63
CA SER A 111 30.24 -16.27 1.37
C SER A 111 30.80 -15.00 0.73
N VAL A 112 30.62 -14.82 -0.59
CA VAL A 112 31.08 -13.64 -1.33
C VAL A 112 29.93 -12.65 -1.43
N LYS A 113 30.03 -11.54 -0.69
CA LYS A 113 29.01 -10.50 -0.62
C LYS A 113 29.59 -9.17 -1.10
N HIS A 114 29.01 -8.65 -2.18
CA HIS A 114 29.28 -7.29 -2.65
C HIS A 114 28.14 -6.38 -2.18
N ASP A 115 28.44 -5.52 -1.21
CA ASP A 115 27.43 -4.70 -0.56
C ASP A 115 27.00 -3.50 -1.42
N LEU A 116 25.70 -3.41 -1.71
CA LEU A 116 25.12 -2.26 -2.41
C LEU A 116 24.88 -1.02 -1.53
N SER A 117 25.01 -1.12 -0.20
CA SER A 117 24.67 0.00 0.70
C SER A 117 25.38 1.33 0.38
N PRO A 118 26.67 1.34 -0.04
CA PRO A 118 27.34 2.59 -0.40
C PRO A 118 26.77 3.24 -1.68
N PHE A 119 26.20 2.43 -2.59
CA PHE A 119 25.60 2.94 -3.83
C PHE A 119 24.28 3.65 -3.57
N TRP A 120 23.47 3.18 -2.61
CA TRP A 120 22.26 3.89 -2.19
C TRP A 120 22.58 5.28 -1.65
N LEU A 121 23.63 5.36 -0.82
CA LEU A 121 24.12 6.64 -0.29
C LEU A 121 24.65 7.55 -1.41
N LEU A 122 25.41 7.00 -2.35
CA LEU A 122 25.93 7.75 -3.50
C LEU A 122 24.79 8.33 -4.33
N ILE A 123 23.82 7.50 -4.75
CA ILE A 123 22.66 7.92 -5.54
C ILE A 123 21.86 8.99 -4.80
N MET A 124 21.59 8.79 -3.50
CA MET A 124 20.88 9.76 -2.67
C MET A 124 21.61 11.12 -2.60
N LYS A 125 22.93 11.12 -2.36
CA LYS A 125 23.75 12.33 -2.26
C LYS A 125 23.78 13.09 -3.58
N ILE A 126 23.93 12.39 -4.70
CA ILE A 126 23.90 12.98 -6.04
C ILE A 126 22.51 13.51 -6.37
N GLN A 127 21.45 12.79 -6.03
CA GLN A 127 20.09 13.28 -6.24
C GLN A 127 19.82 14.57 -5.45
N LYS A 128 20.37 14.68 -4.23
CA LYS A 128 20.25 15.91 -3.42
C LYS A 128 20.83 17.14 -4.13
N THR A 129 21.95 17.00 -4.83
CA THR A 129 22.59 18.12 -5.54
C THR A 129 21.95 18.41 -6.88
N ARG A 130 21.23 17.45 -7.46
CA ARG A 130 20.62 17.53 -8.79
C ARG A 130 19.11 17.78 -8.79
N SER A 131 18.42 17.71 -7.65
CA SER A 131 16.97 17.96 -7.59
C SER A 131 16.63 19.31 -8.26
N PRO A 132 15.64 19.37 -9.18
CA PRO A 132 14.60 18.37 -9.49
C PRO A 132 14.89 17.46 -10.70
N TYR A 133 16.13 17.35 -11.18
CA TYR A 133 16.45 16.50 -12.33
C TYR A 133 16.46 15.01 -11.94
N ARG A 134 15.71 14.20 -12.70
CA ARG A 134 15.50 12.78 -12.38
C ARG A 134 16.75 11.93 -12.57
N VAL A 135 17.02 11.04 -11.62
CA VAL A 135 17.97 9.93 -11.77
C VAL A 135 17.19 8.63 -11.94
N ASN A 136 17.38 7.97 -13.09
CA ASN A 136 16.81 6.65 -13.35
C ASN A 136 17.92 5.60 -13.22
N VAL A 137 17.73 4.65 -12.31
CA VAL A 137 18.57 3.47 -12.15
C VAL A 137 17.79 2.26 -12.61
N ARG A 138 18.40 1.50 -13.52
CA ARG A 138 17.87 0.25 -14.06
C ARG A 138 18.65 -0.90 -13.48
N PHE A 139 17.97 -2.02 -13.32
CA PHE A 139 18.60 -3.26 -12.91
C PHE A 139 18.47 -4.30 -14.02
N GLU A 140 19.57 -4.99 -14.26
CA GLU A 140 19.55 -6.23 -15.02
C GLU A 140 18.91 -7.34 -14.19
N ASN A 141 18.33 -8.36 -14.83
CA ASN A 141 17.69 -9.48 -14.12
C ASN A 141 18.75 -10.33 -13.38
N ARG A 142 19.04 -9.96 -12.14
CA ARG A 142 20.12 -10.48 -11.31
C ARG A 142 19.73 -10.43 -9.83
N SER A 143 20.54 -11.10 -9.01
CA SER A 143 20.48 -10.96 -7.55
C SER A 143 21.56 -10.00 -7.06
N TYR A 144 21.29 -9.29 -5.97
CA TYR A 144 22.24 -8.43 -5.28
C TYR A 144 22.14 -8.59 -3.77
N TYR A 145 23.19 -8.17 -3.07
CA TYR A 145 23.22 -8.14 -1.61
C TYR A 145 23.38 -6.69 -1.13
N THR A 146 22.70 -6.35 -0.04
CA THR A 146 22.91 -5.08 0.64
C THR A 146 22.85 -5.28 2.15
N SER A 147 23.80 -4.73 2.90
CA SER A 147 23.84 -4.82 4.36
C SER A 147 22.77 -3.96 5.03
N LYS A 148 22.43 -2.82 4.39
CA LYS A 148 21.46 -1.81 4.84
C LYS A 148 20.34 -1.64 3.81
N GLY A 149 19.16 -1.19 4.24
CA GLY A 149 18.01 -0.95 3.36
C GLY A 149 18.27 0.01 2.20
N MET A 150 17.53 -0.14 1.10
CA MET A 150 17.61 0.80 -0.03
C MET A 150 17.07 2.16 0.38
N LEU A 151 17.86 3.22 0.19
CA LEU A 151 17.45 4.61 0.41
C LEU A 151 17.00 5.25 -0.89
N VAL A 152 15.89 5.96 -0.85
CA VAL A 152 15.36 6.67 -2.01
C VAL A 152 14.99 8.10 -1.63
N ARG A 153 15.32 9.04 -2.51
CA ARG A 153 15.00 10.46 -2.38
C ARG A 153 14.12 10.90 -3.56
N GLU A 154 13.50 12.07 -3.45
CA GLU A 154 12.69 12.65 -4.52
C GLU A 154 13.38 12.62 -5.89
N TRP A 155 12.58 12.53 -6.96
CA TRP A 155 13.05 12.46 -8.35
C TRP A 155 13.99 11.30 -8.65
N THR A 156 13.92 10.20 -7.89
CA THR A 156 14.67 8.98 -8.18
C THR A 156 13.75 7.90 -8.72
N SER A 157 14.22 7.13 -9.70
CA SER A 157 13.50 5.97 -10.21
C SER A 157 14.39 4.74 -10.21
N PHE A 158 13.85 3.61 -9.75
CA PHE A 158 14.51 2.32 -9.73
C PHE A 158 13.63 1.30 -10.46
N ARG A 159 14.12 0.72 -11.56
CA ARG A 159 13.32 -0.19 -12.39
C ARG A 159 14.07 -1.47 -12.73
N ALA A 160 13.49 -2.61 -12.36
CA ALA A 160 13.91 -3.92 -12.83
C ALA A 160 13.22 -4.28 -14.15
N SER A 161 13.83 -5.17 -14.94
CA SER A 161 13.17 -5.75 -16.11
C SER A 161 12.20 -6.85 -15.69
N GLY A 162 10.89 -6.58 -15.79
CA GLY A 162 9.83 -7.53 -15.46
C GLY A 162 9.41 -7.55 -13.99
N LYS A 163 8.33 -8.28 -13.71
CA LYS A 163 7.75 -8.40 -12.36
C LYS A 163 8.65 -9.25 -11.47
N TYR A 164 9.11 -8.71 -10.35
CA TYR A 164 10.08 -9.34 -9.46
C TYR A 164 11.37 -9.76 -10.21
N GLY A 165 11.75 -8.96 -11.21
CA GLY A 165 12.86 -9.25 -12.10
C GLY A 165 14.22 -9.14 -11.42
N VAL A 166 14.30 -8.55 -10.23
CA VAL A 166 15.54 -8.42 -9.45
C VAL A 166 15.28 -8.81 -8.03
N GLN A 167 16.20 -9.60 -7.46
CA GLN A 167 16.14 -9.98 -6.06
C GLN A 167 17.27 -9.28 -5.28
N ILE A 168 16.91 -8.56 -4.22
CA ILE A 168 17.84 -7.90 -3.31
C ILE A 168 17.76 -8.60 -1.96
N PHE A 169 18.87 -9.23 -1.56
CA PHE A 169 19.04 -9.78 -0.22
C PHE A 169 19.44 -8.66 0.74
N VAL A 170 18.56 -8.35 1.69
CA VAL A 170 18.70 -7.21 2.61
C VAL A 170 19.14 -7.69 3.99
N GLY A 171 20.25 -7.13 4.47
CA GLY A 171 20.72 -7.25 5.84
C GLY A 171 19.95 -6.36 6.82
N THR A 172 20.31 -6.41 8.09
CA THR A 172 19.63 -5.67 9.17
C THR A 172 20.47 -4.54 9.74
N GLU A 173 21.55 -4.16 9.06
CA GLU A 173 22.40 -3.06 9.53
C GLU A 173 21.65 -1.73 9.39
N LEU A 174 21.96 -0.80 10.31
CA LEU A 174 21.38 0.53 10.35
C LEU A 174 22.29 1.53 9.66
N TYR A 175 21.70 2.55 9.05
CA TYR A 175 22.45 3.75 8.69
C TYR A 175 22.90 4.48 9.97
N THR A 176 24.05 5.13 9.95
CA THR A 176 24.45 6.02 11.04
C THR A 176 23.85 7.41 10.84
N GLU A 177 23.79 8.21 11.90
CA GLU A 177 23.40 9.63 11.79
C GLU A 177 24.37 10.45 10.91
N GLU A 178 25.62 10.00 10.76
CA GLU A 178 26.60 10.63 9.87
C GLU A 178 26.31 10.30 8.39
N GLU A 179 25.87 9.08 8.11
CA GLU A 179 25.52 8.64 6.74
C GLU A 179 24.21 9.25 6.26
N VAL A 180 23.18 9.19 7.12
CA VAL A 180 21.84 9.73 6.86
C VAL A 180 21.36 10.48 8.09
N PRO A 181 21.64 11.79 8.17
CA PRO A 181 21.15 12.61 9.28
C PRO A 181 19.63 12.56 9.38
N HIS A 182 19.11 12.56 10.61
CA HIS A 182 17.70 12.75 10.83
C HIS A 182 17.19 14.06 10.20
N SER A 183 15.89 14.07 9.90
CA SER A 183 15.21 15.20 9.28
C SER A 183 13.87 15.44 9.98
N SER A 184 13.24 16.60 9.77
CA SER A 184 11.99 16.96 10.44
C SER A 184 10.92 17.48 9.49
N MET A 185 9.66 17.22 9.82
CA MET A 185 8.49 17.85 9.19
C MET A 185 7.68 18.55 10.28
N GLY A 186 7.83 19.87 10.38
CA GLY A 186 7.44 20.64 11.56
C GLY A 186 8.17 20.14 12.80
N ASN A 187 7.43 19.81 13.85
CA ASN A 187 7.98 19.33 15.14
C ASN A 187 8.19 17.81 15.20
N PHE A 188 8.08 17.10 14.08
CA PHE A 188 8.19 15.64 14.03
C PHE A 188 9.50 15.24 13.36
N SER A 189 10.38 14.58 14.11
CA SER A 189 11.66 14.07 13.60
C SER A 189 11.55 12.65 13.06
N THR A 190 12.27 12.40 11.97
CA THR A 190 12.47 11.09 11.35
C THR A 190 13.92 10.68 11.53
N TRP A 191 14.14 9.61 12.28
CA TRP A 191 15.46 9.06 12.59
C TRP A 191 15.67 7.77 11.79
N TYR A 192 16.45 7.84 10.71
CA TYR A 192 16.77 6.67 9.88
C TYR A 192 17.76 5.73 10.56
N SER A 193 18.58 6.27 11.48
CA SER A 193 19.59 5.50 12.21
C SER A 193 19.06 4.57 13.28
N LEU A 194 17.77 4.67 13.61
CA LEU A 194 17.13 3.87 14.65
C LEU A 194 16.25 2.77 14.07
N GLN A 195 16.24 2.60 12.75
CA GLN A 195 15.24 1.79 12.06
C GLN A 195 15.86 1.03 10.90
N SER A 196 15.59 -0.27 10.85
CA SER A 196 15.93 -1.12 9.71
C SER A 196 14.75 -1.21 8.74
N PHE A 197 15.01 -1.10 7.45
CA PHE A 197 13.98 -1.19 6.41
C PHE A 197 14.52 -1.89 5.17
N GLN A 198 13.65 -2.44 4.33
CA GLN A 198 14.05 -2.95 3.02
C GLN A 198 14.11 -1.81 2.00
N LEU A 199 13.12 -0.92 2.03
CA LEU A 199 13.07 0.32 1.25
C LEU A 199 12.63 1.47 2.17
N GLY A 200 13.44 2.55 2.21
CA GLY A 200 13.16 3.74 3.00
C GLY A 200 13.17 5.02 2.16
N ILE A 201 12.17 5.87 2.36
CA ILE A 201 12.08 7.18 1.71
C ILE A 201 12.69 8.26 2.59
N VAL A 202 13.71 8.94 2.06
CA VAL A 202 14.42 10.03 2.72
C VAL A 202 13.83 11.37 2.30
N HIS A 203 13.59 12.23 3.29
CA HIS A 203 13.11 13.59 3.09
C HIS A 203 14.05 14.63 3.68
N ASP A 204 14.09 15.82 3.09
CA ASP A 204 14.72 16.98 3.70
C ASP A 204 13.77 17.67 4.68
N LYS A 205 14.30 18.61 5.45
CA LYS A 205 13.51 19.35 6.44
C LYS A 205 12.37 20.08 5.75
N ASP A 206 11.15 19.87 6.25
CA ASP A 206 9.92 20.51 5.80
C ASP A 206 9.64 20.37 4.28
N ASN A 207 10.19 19.33 3.65
CA ASN A 207 10.02 19.06 2.22
C ASN A 207 9.54 17.63 2.00
N PHE A 208 8.42 17.48 1.29
CA PHE A 208 7.87 16.16 0.96
C PHE A 208 8.62 15.55 -0.23
N PRO A 209 9.14 14.32 -0.09
CA PRO A 209 9.80 13.66 -1.18
C PRO A 209 8.75 13.23 -2.22
N ARG A 210 9.05 13.48 -3.50
CA ARG A 210 8.10 13.33 -4.61
C ARG A 210 8.68 12.74 -5.87
N SER A 211 7.83 12.37 -6.82
CA SER A 211 8.25 11.88 -8.14
C SER A 211 9.16 10.65 -8.05
N ILE A 212 8.93 9.78 -7.06
CA ILE A 212 9.67 8.54 -6.85
C ILE A 212 8.97 7.41 -7.59
N ASN A 213 9.69 6.69 -8.43
CA ASN A 213 9.14 5.55 -9.18
C ASN A 213 9.95 4.27 -8.92
N ILE A 214 9.38 3.30 -8.23
CA ILE A 214 10.03 2.02 -7.94
C ILE A 214 9.25 0.89 -8.60
N GLU A 215 9.93 0.02 -9.33
CA GLU A 215 9.27 -1.05 -10.07
C GLU A 215 10.06 -2.37 -10.08
N GLY A 216 9.37 -3.47 -9.76
CA GLY A 216 9.80 -4.82 -10.12
C GLY A 216 10.85 -5.46 -9.21
N ILE A 217 11.03 -4.98 -7.99
CA ILE A 217 12.10 -5.43 -7.08
C ILE A 217 11.54 -6.38 -5.99
N ASP A 218 12.24 -7.49 -5.77
CA ASP A 218 11.98 -8.47 -4.72
C ASP A 218 12.99 -8.32 -3.58
N PHE A 219 12.56 -7.78 -2.45
CA PHE A 219 13.37 -7.63 -1.24
C PHE A 219 13.17 -8.82 -0.30
N VAL A 220 14.27 -9.47 0.07
CA VAL A 220 14.24 -10.68 0.90
C VAL A 220 15.29 -10.58 2.00
N THR A 221 14.89 -10.74 3.27
CA THR A 221 15.87 -10.89 4.36
C THR A 221 16.40 -12.32 4.44
N ALA A 222 17.57 -12.51 5.05
CA ALA A 222 18.07 -13.85 5.33
C ALA A 222 17.16 -14.61 6.32
N SER A 223 17.18 -15.95 6.22
CA SER A 223 16.45 -16.86 7.10
C SER A 223 16.67 -16.53 8.58
N GLY A 224 15.59 -16.36 9.35
CA GLY A 224 15.64 -16.03 10.77
C GLY A 224 15.81 -14.55 11.12
N PHE A 225 16.10 -13.69 10.13
CA PHE A 225 16.22 -12.24 10.30
C PHE A 225 14.99 -11.52 9.75
N HIS A 226 14.72 -10.34 10.29
CA HIS A 226 13.72 -9.41 9.75
C HIS A 226 14.17 -7.97 9.91
N THR A 227 13.70 -7.09 9.03
CA THR A 227 13.77 -5.64 9.23
C THR A 227 12.59 -5.15 10.07
N ASP A 228 12.64 -3.92 10.58
CA ASP A 228 11.50 -3.28 11.23
C ASP A 228 10.39 -3.03 10.20
N TYR A 229 10.77 -2.55 9.02
CA TYR A 229 9.84 -2.19 7.94
C TYR A 229 10.18 -2.89 6.61
N GLY A 230 9.17 -3.29 5.85
CA GLY A 230 9.35 -3.60 4.43
C GLY A 230 9.52 -2.30 3.65
N LEU A 231 8.46 -1.50 3.67
CA LEU A 231 8.40 -0.16 3.09
C LEU A 231 8.25 0.89 4.19
N TYR A 232 9.24 1.75 4.35
CA TYR A 232 9.22 2.87 5.28
C TYR A 232 9.02 4.20 4.54
N THR A 233 7.79 4.73 4.59
CA THR A 233 7.39 5.99 3.93
C THR A 233 6.93 7.00 4.99
N PRO A 234 7.84 7.58 5.79
CA PRO A 234 7.44 8.59 6.77
C PRO A 234 6.74 9.77 6.08
N TYR A 235 7.25 10.20 4.93
CA TYR A 235 6.64 11.22 4.08
C TYR A 235 6.79 10.81 2.62
N LEU A 236 5.77 11.04 1.80
CA LEU A 236 5.81 10.76 0.36
C LEU A 236 4.65 11.45 -0.37
N THR A 237 4.92 12.03 -1.55
CA THR A 237 3.87 12.51 -2.45
C THR A 237 4.11 12.19 -3.91
N ASP A 238 3.05 12.17 -4.73
CA ASP A 238 3.12 12.12 -6.19
C ASP A 238 4.10 11.07 -6.71
N SER A 239 4.01 9.87 -6.15
CA SER A 239 4.98 8.79 -6.35
C SER A 239 4.30 7.45 -6.64
N GLU A 240 5.01 6.58 -7.35
CA GLU A 240 4.52 5.28 -7.77
C GLU A 240 5.46 4.15 -7.30
N ILE A 241 4.93 3.17 -6.58
CA ILE A 241 5.66 1.96 -6.20
C ILE A 241 4.86 0.77 -6.71
N LYS A 242 5.44 0.01 -7.64
CA LYS A 242 4.74 -0.99 -8.44
C LYS A 242 5.47 -2.33 -8.45
N ALA A 243 4.71 -3.42 -8.37
CA ALA A 243 5.21 -4.77 -8.60
C ALA A 243 6.44 -5.16 -7.74
N CYS A 244 6.50 -4.67 -6.49
CA CYS A 244 7.55 -5.02 -5.54
C CYS A 244 7.07 -6.08 -4.53
N ARG A 245 8.01 -6.89 -4.03
CA ARG A 245 7.75 -7.85 -2.95
C ARG A 245 8.70 -7.59 -1.79
N PHE A 246 8.18 -7.71 -0.57
CA PHE A 246 8.86 -7.40 0.69
C PHE A 246 8.70 -8.58 1.65
N VAL A 247 9.72 -9.42 1.77
CA VAL A 247 9.70 -10.65 2.57
C VAL A 247 10.62 -10.51 3.78
N GLY A 248 10.09 -10.82 4.97
CA GLY A 248 10.85 -10.83 6.22
C GLY A 248 10.93 -9.48 6.90
N ASN A 249 9.78 -8.90 7.24
CA ASN A 249 9.69 -7.60 7.92
C ASN A 249 8.64 -7.61 9.02
N ASN A 250 8.89 -6.85 10.07
CA ASN A 250 7.98 -6.79 11.22
C ASN A 250 6.70 -6.00 10.89
N ILE A 251 6.85 -4.91 10.14
CA ILE A 251 5.76 -4.09 9.62
C ILE A 251 5.90 -4.04 8.10
N GLY A 252 4.84 -4.41 7.37
CA GLY A 252 4.87 -4.41 5.91
C GLY A 252 5.11 -3.01 5.35
N HIS A 253 4.20 -2.09 5.65
CA HIS A 253 4.26 -0.69 5.20
C HIS A 253 3.99 0.27 6.35
N GLU A 254 4.97 1.09 6.70
CA GLU A 254 4.80 2.19 7.65
C GLU A 254 4.64 3.51 6.90
N LEU A 255 3.52 4.19 7.13
CA LEU A 255 3.25 5.53 6.61
C LEU A 255 2.92 6.51 7.74
N LYS A 256 3.41 7.75 7.65
CA LYS A 256 3.09 8.80 8.65
C LYS A 256 2.35 9.99 8.06
N ASP A 257 2.73 10.46 6.89
CA ASP A 257 1.97 11.47 6.14
C ASP A 257 2.28 11.37 4.65
N VAL A 258 1.40 10.72 3.90
CA VAL A 258 1.61 10.39 2.49
C VAL A 258 0.41 10.82 1.63
N TYR A 259 0.64 11.46 0.48
CA TYR A 259 -0.48 11.91 -0.36
C TYR A 259 -0.29 11.74 -1.86
N SER A 260 -1.38 11.49 -2.59
CA SER A 260 -1.36 11.38 -4.05
C SER A 260 -0.42 10.28 -4.60
N ASN A 261 -0.31 9.15 -3.90
CA ASN A 261 0.58 8.05 -4.30
C ASN A 261 -0.18 6.85 -4.89
N GLU A 262 0.49 6.11 -5.77
CA GLU A 262 0.03 4.82 -6.28
C GLU A 262 0.92 3.68 -5.78
N PHE A 263 0.31 2.76 -5.04
CA PHE A 263 0.90 1.51 -4.60
C PHE A 263 0.20 0.36 -5.34
N ASP A 264 0.84 -0.24 -6.34
CA ASP A 264 0.24 -1.30 -7.16
C ASP A 264 1.01 -2.62 -7.05
N ARG A 265 0.30 -3.73 -6.83
CA ARG A 265 0.86 -5.08 -6.77
C ARG A 265 2.00 -5.23 -5.77
N LEU A 266 1.90 -4.54 -4.63
CA LEU A 266 2.87 -4.67 -3.54
C LEU A 266 2.53 -5.87 -2.68
N ILE A 267 3.47 -6.81 -2.56
CA ILE A 267 3.28 -8.04 -1.78
C ILE A 267 4.17 -7.99 -0.56
N PHE A 268 3.57 -8.03 0.62
CA PHE A 268 4.24 -8.05 1.90
C PHE A 268 4.05 -9.40 2.56
N THR A 269 5.14 -10.01 2.99
CA THR A 269 5.13 -11.29 3.70
C THR A 269 6.00 -11.16 4.95
N ALA A 270 5.37 -11.29 6.12
CA ALA A 270 6.06 -11.10 7.39
C ALA A 270 7.26 -12.04 7.58
N ARG A 271 7.13 -13.29 7.13
CA ARG A 271 8.07 -14.37 7.47
C ARG A 271 8.88 -14.83 6.27
N THR A 272 10.16 -15.10 6.52
CA THR A 272 11.04 -15.88 5.63
C THR A 272 10.98 -17.37 5.92
N ASN A 273 10.55 -17.78 7.13
CA ASN A 273 10.44 -19.17 7.58
C ASN A 273 9.57 -19.30 8.88
N THR A 274 9.49 -20.50 9.45
CA THR A 274 8.72 -20.80 10.69
C THR A 274 9.27 -20.16 11.96
N GLU A 275 10.57 -19.81 12.00
CA GLU A 275 11.28 -19.30 13.18
C GLU A 275 11.13 -17.79 13.37
N SER A 276 10.77 -17.05 12.31
CA SER A 276 10.65 -15.59 12.36
C SER A 276 9.56 -15.12 13.35
N LYS A 277 9.94 -14.16 14.21
CA LYS A 277 9.05 -13.44 15.14
C LYS A 277 8.43 -12.17 14.53
N ALA A 278 8.69 -11.90 13.24
CA ALA A 278 8.14 -10.77 12.51
C ALA A 278 6.62 -10.91 12.28
N GLY A 279 5.98 -9.80 11.89
CA GLY A 279 4.59 -9.78 11.45
C GLY A 279 3.62 -9.15 12.45
N ALA A 280 3.98 -8.00 13.00
CA ALA A 280 3.07 -7.26 13.87
C ALA A 280 1.92 -6.61 13.06
N TYR A 281 2.24 -5.80 12.05
CA TYR A 281 1.26 -5.03 11.27
C TYR A 281 1.54 -5.15 9.76
N SER A 282 0.52 -5.35 8.94
CA SER A 282 0.69 -5.33 7.49
C SER A 282 0.89 -3.90 6.98
N ILE A 283 0.06 -2.96 7.45
CA ILE A 283 0.20 -1.53 7.24
C ILE A 283 0.03 -0.83 8.57
N ARG A 284 0.84 0.16 8.86
CA ARG A 284 0.66 1.01 10.03
C ARG A 284 0.74 2.48 9.64
N GLY A 285 -0.41 3.13 9.75
CA GLY A 285 -0.60 4.56 9.56
C GLY A 285 -1.04 5.21 10.87
N ARG A 286 -0.20 6.07 11.46
CA ARG A 286 -0.51 6.74 12.73
C ARG A 286 -0.64 8.25 12.56
N LYS A 287 -1.64 8.82 13.22
CA LYS A 287 -1.89 10.26 13.18
C LYS A 287 -0.73 10.99 13.88
N ARG A 288 -0.25 12.10 13.30
CA ARG A 288 0.89 12.86 13.88
C ARG A 288 0.45 13.78 15.01
N SER A 289 -0.69 14.45 14.84
CA SER A 289 -1.36 15.25 15.89
C SER A 289 -2.86 15.34 15.58
N ALA A 290 -3.66 15.98 16.43
CA ALA A 290 -5.09 16.19 16.16
C ALA A 290 -5.39 16.86 14.80
N GLU A 291 -4.46 17.65 14.26
CA GLU A 291 -4.61 18.42 13.02
C GLU A 291 -4.01 17.73 11.78
N TYR A 292 -3.10 16.78 11.97
CA TYR A 292 -2.36 16.14 10.87
C TYR A 292 -2.65 14.63 10.81
N GLY A 293 -3.42 14.24 9.79
CA GLY A 293 -3.72 12.84 9.43
C GLY A 293 -2.50 12.05 8.94
N THR A 294 -2.74 10.80 8.53
CA THR A 294 -1.68 9.93 7.97
C THR A 294 -1.58 10.01 6.44
N GLY A 295 -2.46 10.77 5.79
CA GLY A 295 -2.35 11.00 4.35
C GLY A 295 -3.67 11.25 3.64
N THR A 296 -3.60 11.58 2.35
CA THR A 296 -4.78 11.75 1.49
C THR A 296 -4.57 11.22 0.07
N SER A 297 -5.63 10.77 -0.59
CA SER A 297 -5.59 10.51 -2.05
C SER A 297 -4.60 9.42 -2.47
N ASN A 298 -4.41 8.39 -1.65
CA ASN A 298 -3.55 7.26 -1.98
C ASN A 298 -4.38 6.12 -2.59
N ILE A 299 -3.78 5.43 -3.57
CA ILE A 299 -4.39 4.28 -4.22
C ILE A 299 -3.54 3.05 -3.91
N PHE A 300 -4.14 2.08 -3.23
CA PHE A 300 -3.59 0.75 -3.02
C PHE A 300 -4.33 -0.20 -3.94
N SER A 301 -3.64 -0.81 -4.90
CA SER A 301 -4.25 -1.71 -5.86
C SER A 301 -3.52 -3.04 -5.90
N ARG A 302 -4.27 -4.16 -5.79
CA ARG A 302 -3.73 -5.53 -5.85
C ARG A 302 -2.60 -5.79 -4.84
N CYS A 303 -2.62 -5.10 -3.70
CA CYS A 303 -1.65 -5.27 -2.64
C CYS A 303 -2.00 -6.49 -1.78
N GLY A 304 -1.00 -7.29 -1.44
CA GLY A 304 -1.15 -8.53 -0.70
C GLY A 304 -0.41 -8.49 0.63
N TYR A 305 -1.06 -8.96 1.69
CA TYR A 305 -0.52 -8.94 3.04
C TYR A 305 -0.59 -10.34 3.65
N THR A 306 0.56 -10.98 3.81
CA THR A 306 0.65 -12.38 4.23
C THR A 306 1.32 -12.57 5.59
N ASP A 307 0.67 -13.33 6.47
CA ASP A 307 1.15 -13.75 7.79
C ASP A 307 1.38 -12.62 8.82
N TYR A 308 0.52 -11.60 8.83
CA TYR A 308 0.56 -10.50 9.83
C TYR A 308 -0.51 -10.64 10.90
N VAL A 309 -0.14 -10.47 12.17
CA VAL A 309 -1.06 -10.64 13.31
C VAL A 309 -2.17 -9.57 13.31
N LEU A 310 -1.85 -8.28 13.22
CA LEU A 310 -2.83 -7.20 13.41
C LEU A 310 -3.41 -6.62 12.11
N GLY A 311 -3.05 -7.16 10.94
CA GLY A 311 -3.49 -6.58 9.66
C GLY A 311 -3.07 -5.12 9.51
N PHE A 312 -3.87 -4.31 8.81
CA PHE A 312 -3.60 -2.86 8.70
C PHE A 312 -4.17 -2.10 9.91
N VAL A 313 -3.52 -1.04 10.35
CA VAL A 313 -4.09 -0.07 11.30
C VAL A 313 -3.79 1.33 10.78
N ILE A 314 -4.84 2.05 10.40
CA ILE A 314 -4.73 3.37 9.76
C ILE A 314 -5.54 4.39 10.56
N GLU A 315 -4.88 5.49 10.92
CA GLU A 315 -5.46 6.60 11.65
C GLU A 315 -5.54 7.85 10.76
N GLY A 316 -6.68 8.54 10.70
CA GLY A 316 -6.76 9.86 10.05
C GLY A 316 -6.36 9.93 8.56
N MET A 317 -6.57 8.88 7.78
CA MET A 317 -6.34 8.91 6.32
C MET A 317 -7.59 9.40 5.58
N ALA A 318 -7.42 10.20 4.52
CA ALA A 318 -8.54 10.73 3.75
C ALA A 318 -8.52 10.29 2.27
N TYR A 319 -9.70 10.26 1.64
CA TYR A 319 -9.90 10.16 0.18
C TYR A 319 -9.05 9.06 -0.51
N SER A 320 -8.84 7.93 0.15
CA SER A 320 -7.92 6.88 -0.30
C SER A 320 -8.67 5.59 -0.61
N SER A 321 -8.14 4.79 -1.52
CA SER A 321 -8.81 3.57 -2.02
C SER A 321 -7.94 2.32 -1.90
N PHE A 322 -8.60 1.20 -1.62
CA PHE A 322 -8.01 -0.14 -1.55
C PHE A 322 -8.77 -1.05 -2.53
N THR A 323 -8.15 -1.37 -3.66
CA THR A 323 -8.80 -2.07 -4.78
C THR A 323 -8.16 -3.43 -5.03
N SER A 324 -8.95 -4.50 -4.94
CA SER A 324 -8.53 -5.90 -5.12
C SER A 324 -7.34 -6.29 -4.22
N CYS A 325 -7.25 -5.70 -3.02
CA CYS A 325 -6.24 -6.03 -2.02
C CYS A 325 -6.64 -7.27 -1.22
N TYR A 326 -5.69 -7.92 -0.55
CA TYR A 326 -5.98 -9.13 0.20
C TYR A 326 -5.13 -9.36 1.45
N THR A 327 -5.71 -10.09 2.40
CA THR A 327 -5.03 -10.64 3.58
C THR A 327 -5.03 -12.17 3.49
N GLU A 328 -3.86 -12.78 3.62
CA GLU A 328 -3.72 -14.25 3.63
C GLU A 328 -2.78 -14.73 4.74
N GLY A 329 -2.88 -16.00 5.13
CA GLY A 329 -1.77 -16.73 5.73
C GLY A 329 -2.08 -17.27 7.13
N ASN A 330 -1.47 -18.42 7.46
CA ASN A 330 -1.77 -19.19 8.67
C ASN A 330 -1.47 -18.44 9.98
N LYS A 331 -0.72 -17.34 9.93
CA LYS A 331 -0.46 -16.47 11.09
C LYS A 331 -1.28 -15.19 11.08
N SER A 332 -2.05 -14.93 10.03
CA SER A 332 -2.93 -13.77 9.97
C SER A 332 -4.09 -13.95 10.94
N GLU A 333 -4.33 -12.93 11.77
CA GLU A 333 -5.38 -12.97 12.81
C GLU A 333 -6.46 -11.90 12.60
N VAL A 334 -6.12 -10.81 11.90
CA VAL A 334 -6.99 -9.64 11.68
C VAL A 334 -6.79 -9.13 10.25
N ILE A 335 -7.85 -8.60 9.64
CA ILE A 335 -7.82 -7.94 8.33
C ILE A 335 -7.23 -6.53 8.48
N GLY A 336 -7.84 -5.71 9.34
CA GLY A 336 -7.30 -4.40 9.71
C GLY A 336 -8.32 -3.44 10.31
N TYR A 337 -7.90 -2.22 10.62
CA TYR A 337 -8.66 -1.19 11.31
C TYR A 337 -8.50 0.18 10.64
N PHE A 338 -9.62 0.87 10.42
CA PHE A 338 -9.67 2.32 10.19
C PHE A 338 -10.19 3.00 11.45
N ILE A 339 -9.39 3.87 12.06
CA ILE A 339 -9.73 4.51 13.34
C ILE A 339 -9.42 6.01 13.31
N LYS A 340 -9.95 6.76 14.27
CA LYS A 340 -9.55 8.16 14.58
C LYS A 340 -9.60 9.09 13.36
N GLY A 341 -10.73 9.16 12.66
CA GLY A 341 -10.98 10.17 11.64
C GLY A 341 -10.52 9.79 10.24
N CYS A 342 -10.63 8.52 9.82
CA CYS A 342 -10.43 8.21 8.40
C CYS A 342 -11.66 8.63 7.60
N GLN A 343 -11.52 9.41 6.52
CA GLN A 343 -12.65 10.05 5.84
C GLN A 343 -12.64 9.80 4.34
N GLY A 344 -13.77 9.33 3.78
CA GLY A 344 -13.88 9.07 2.34
C GLY A 344 -12.96 7.94 1.89
N ILE A 345 -12.88 6.87 2.68
CA ILE A 345 -12.12 5.67 2.32
C ILE A 345 -12.99 4.75 1.46
N SER A 346 -12.44 4.19 0.39
CA SER A 346 -13.12 3.17 -0.43
C SER A 346 -12.39 1.83 -0.39
N ILE A 347 -13.12 0.77 -0.07
CA ILE A 347 -12.65 -0.62 -0.19
C ILE A 347 -13.41 -1.28 -1.32
N ILE A 348 -12.69 -1.77 -2.32
CA ILE A 348 -13.25 -2.39 -3.52
C ILE A 348 -12.63 -3.77 -3.63
N GLU A 349 -13.44 -4.82 -3.44
CA GLU A 349 -13.05 -6.22 -3.56
C GLU A 349 -11.88 -6.65 -2.65
N TRP A 350 -12.00 -6.46 -1.35
CA TRP A 350 -11.02 -7.02 -0.42
C TRP A 350 -11.17 -8.54 -0.30
N GLY A 351 -10.09 -9.29 -0.53
CA GLY A 351 -10.03 -10.75 -0.36
C GLY A 351 -9.42 -11.17 0.98
N CYS A 352 -9.94 -12.25 1.58
CA CYS A 352 -9.38 -12.82 2.80
C CYS A 352 -9.42 -14.35 2.79
N GLU A 353 -8.26 -14.96 3.03
CA GLU A 353 -8.09 -16.42 3.05
C GLU A 353 -7.15 -16.87 4.18
N LYS A 354 -7.38 -18.08 4.71
CA LYS A 354 -6.53 -18.76 5.71
C LYS A 354 -6.26 -17.94 6.99
N LEU A 355 -7.22 -17.14 7.44
CA LEU A 355 -7.10 -16.31 8.64
C LEU A 355 -7.65 -17.05 9.87
N THR A 356 -6.90 -17.05 10.98
CA THR A 356 -7.35 -17.58 12.28
C THR A 356 -7.15 -16.54 13.37
N SER A 357 -8.23 -15.92 13.82
CA SER A 357 -8.21 -14.93 14.91
C SER A 357 -8.04 -15.65 16.26
N LYS A 358 -7.02 -15.33 17.06
CA LYS A 358 -6.70 -16.11 18.28
C LYS A 358 -6.99 -15.40 19.58
N SER A 359 -6.94 -14.08 19.62
CA SER A 359 -7.15 -13.35 20.87
C SER A 359 -8.64 -13.10 21.08
N GLY A 360 -9.16 -13.35 22.27
CA GLY A 360 -10.57 -13.11 22.58
C GLY A 360 -10.93 -11.62 22.49
N ASN A 361 -12.15 -11.33 22.03
CA ASN A 361 -12.69 -9.98 21.81
C ASN A 361 -11.95 -9.15 20.75
N GLN A 362 -11.24 -9.78 19.81
CA GLN A 362 -10.74 -9.08 18.63
C GLN A 362 -11.86 -8.79 17.63
N MET A 363 -11.63 -7.82 16.76
CA MET A 363 -12.45 -7.58 15.57
C MET A 363 -11.57 -7.97 14.38
N LEU A 364 -12.06 -8.74 13.42
CA LEU A 364 -11.29 -9.03 12.21
C LEU A 364 -11.17 -7.78 11.35
N PHE A 365 -12.24 -7.01 11.23
CA PHE A 365 -12.26 -5.73 10.55
C PHE A 365 -13.03 -4.70 11.38
N ARG A 366 -12.41 -3.54 11.66
CA ARG A 366 -12.98 -2.48 12.50
C ARG A 366 -12.96 -1.14 11.79
N ILE A 367 -14.07 -0.40 11.91
CA ILE A 367 -14.19 0.99 11.48
C ILE A 367 -14.66 1.81 12.68
N SER A 368 -13.89 2.81 13.08
CA SER A 368 -14.14 3.63 14.27
C SER A 368 -13.88 5.10 13.97
N GLU A 369 -14.79 6.00 14.36
CA GLU A 369 -14.66 7.44 14.10
C GLU A 369 -14.35 7.75 12.63
N SER A 370 -14.91 6.99 11.69
CA SER A 370 -14.46 7.01 10.29
C SER A 370 -15.62 6.92 9.29
N SER A 371 -15.39 7.42 8.09
CA SER A 371 -16.28 7.32 6.93
C SER A 371 -15.67 6.41 5.86
N VAL A 372 -16.30 5.26 5.63
CA VAL A 372 -15.78 4.18 4.79
C VAL A 372 -16.88 3.56 3.93
N ASP A 373 -16.64 3.48 2.61
CA ASP A 373 -17.48 2.73 1.69
C ASP A 373 -16.83 1.38 1.35
N ILE A 374 -17.61 0.30 1.45
CA ILE A 374 -17.17 -1.06 1.16
C ILE A 374 -18.00 -1.62 0.01
N THR A 375 -17.32 -2.02 -1.06
CA THR A 375 -17.90 -2.73 -2.21
C THR A 375 -17.13 -4.03 -2.40
N GLY A 376 -17.59 -5.10 -1.74
CA GLY A 376 -16.96 -6.41 -1.79
C GLY A 376 -15.94 -6.61 -0.66
N LEU A 377 -16.37 -7.30 0.40
CA LEU A 377 -15.50 -7.84 1.45
C LEU A 377 -15.69 -9.36 1.45
N ASN A 378 -14.71 -10.09 0.94
CA ASN A 378 -14.81 -11.50 0.59
C ASN A 378 -13.91 -12.37 1.48
N LEU A 379 -14.53 -13.02 2.46
CA LEU A 379 -13.92 -14.00 3.36
C LEU A 379 -14.30 -15.40 2.84
N THR A 380 -13.46 -15.99 2.00
CA THR A 380 -13.85 -17.09 1.10
C THR A 380 -13.27 -18.45 1.48
N TRP A 381 -12.08 -18.50 2.09
CA TRP A 381 -11.39 -19.78 2.31
C TRP A 381 -10.75 -19.90 3.69
N MET A 382 -11.12 -20.96 4.43
CA MET A 382 -10.50 -21.34 5.72
C MET A 382 -10.41 -20.19 6.73
N ILE A 383 -11.53 -19.51 6.97
CA ILE A 383 -11.59 -18.45 7.98
C ILE A 383 -12.06 -19.07 9.30
N ASN A 384 -11.32 -18.81 10.37
CA ASN A 384 -11.70 -19.17 11.73
C ASN A 384 -11.71 -17.91 12.60
N THR A 385 -12.90 -17.49 13.04
CA THR A 385 -13.07 -16.30 13.87
C THR A 385 -12.81 -16.58 15.36
N ASN A 386 -12.84 -17.84 15.80
CA ASN A 386 -12.85 -18.22 17.22
C ASN A 386 -13.83 -17.40 18.08
N GLY A 387 -15.00 -17.05 17.53
CA GLY A 387 -16.06 -16.29 18.22
C GLY A 387 -15.86 -14.76 18.21
N ASN A 388 -14.83 -14.26 17.56
CA ASN A 388 -14.58 -12.82 17.39
C ASN A 388 -15.45 -12.19 16.31
N THR A 389 -15.65 -10.88 16.43
CA THR A 389 -16.48 -10.12 15.50
C THR A 389 -15.81 -9.97 14.14
N VAL A 390 -16.56 -10.25 13.06
CA VAL A 390 -16.04 -10.13 11.70
C VAL A 390 -15.93 -8.67 11.30
N LEU A 391 -17.03 -7.92 11.39
CA LEU A 391 -17.08 -6.50 11.08
C LEU A 391 -17.67 -5.74 12.25
N HIS A 392 -16.91 -4.80 12.80
CA HIS A 392 -17.34 -3.93 13.88
C HIS A 392 -17.25 -2.46 13.46
N ILE A 393 -18.37 -1.74 13.53
CA ILE A 393 -18.46 -0.32 13.19
C ILE A 393 -18.91 0.45 14.44
N ASP A 394 -18.07 1.36 14.94
CA ASP A 394 -18.32 2.06 16.21
C ASP A 394 -17.94 3.55 16.17
N SER A 395 -18.28 4.26 17.24
CA SER A 395 -17.86 5.64 17.54
C SER A 395 -18.15 6.64 16.41
N TYR A 396 -19.42 6.95 16.15
CA TYR A 396 -19.85 7.98 15.17
C TYR A 396 -19.38 7.71 13.73
N SER A 397 -19.16 6.46 13.36
CA SER A 397 -18.75 6.10 12.00
C SER A 397 -19.92 6.21 11.01
N VAL A 398 -19.58 6.50 9.76
CA VAL A 398 -20.52 6.52 8.62
C VAL A 398 -20.08 5.47 7.61
N VAL A 399 -20.89 4.44 7.39
CA VAL A 399 -20.46 3.31 6.54
C VAL A 399 -21.55 2.88 5.58
N THR A 400 -21.21 2.76 4.30
CA THR A 400 -22.00 2.01 3.32
C THR A 400 -21.26 0.74 2.96
N ALA A 401 -21.82 -0.42 3.30
CA ALA A 401 -21.22 -1.70 2.96
C ALA A 401 -22.11 -2.49 2.02
N SER A 402 -21.53 -3.01 0.94
CA SER A 402 -22.21 -3.84 -0.06
C SER A 402 -21.35 -5.03 -0.46
N GLY A 403 -21.98 -6.16 -0.77
CA GLY A 403 -21.26 -7.35 -1.22
C GLY A 403 -20.39 -7.98 -0.15
N ILE A 404 -20.80 -7.93 1.12
CA ILE A 404 -20.11 -8.68 2.18
C ILE A 404 -20.39 -10.18 1.97
N ASN A 405 -19.33 -10.96 1.81
CA ASN A 405 -19.40 -12.41 1.65
C ASN A 405 -18.52 -13.07 2.69
N ILE A 406 -19.13 -13.77 3.64
CA ILE A 406 -18.43 -14.45 4.74
C ILE A 406 -18.63 -15.96 4.73
N THR A 407 -19.00 -16.52 3.59
CA THR A 407 -19.28 -17.96 3.41
C THR A 407 -18.10 -18.87 3.75
N GLY A 408 -16.86 -18.35 3.75
CA GLY A 408 -15.65 -19.09 4.09
C GLY A 408 -15.36 -19.24 5.59
N VAL A 409 -16.22 -18.72 6.47
CA VAL A 409 -16.10 -18.90 7.93
C VAL A 409 -16.50 -20.33 8.32
N THR A 410 -15.64 -21.02 9.07
CA THR A 410 -15.70 -22.48 9.29
C THR A 410 -16.05 -22.92 10.72
N ASN A 411 -15.91 -22.07 11.73
CA ASN A 411 -16.18 -22.42 13.13
C ASN A 411 -17.68 -22.27 13.50
N LYS A 412 -18.19 -23.18 14.34
CA LYS A 412 -19.61 -23.22 14.79
C LYS A 412 -19.95 -22.24 15.93
N ASN A 413 -18.99 -21.87 16.77
CA ASN A 413 -19.18 -20.83 17.80
C ASN A 413 -18.78 -19.49 17.21
N ILE A 414 -19.74 -18.81 16.60
CA ILE A 414 -19.47 -17.73 15.66
C ILE A 414 -19.54 -16.35 16.32
N GLY A 415 -19.98 -16.30 17.58
CA GLY A 415 -20.12 -15.05 18.33
C GLY A 415 -21.00 -14.06 17.56
N VAL A 416 -20.72 -12.77 17.69
CA VAL A 416 -21.37 -11.72 16.89
C VAL A 416 -20.64 -11.56 15.56
N ILE A 417 -21.31 -11.65 14.42
CA ILE A 417 -20.70 -11.47 13.09
C ILE A 417 -20.53 -9.99 12.75
N LEU A 418 -21.64 -9.26 12.73
CA LEU A 418 -21.70 -7.84 12.44
C LEU A 418 -22.09 -7.13 13.72
N ARG A 419 -21.29 -6.16 14.14
CA ARG A 419 -21.61 -5.27 15.25
C ARG A 419 -21.61 -3.82 14.80
N THR A 420 -22.66 -3.09 15.14
CA THR A 420 -22.70 -1.63 15.03
C THR A 420 -23.22 -1.03 16.34
N ASP A 421 -22.69 0.13 16.74
CA ASP A 421 -23.23 0.84 17.91
C ASP A 421 -24.31 1.88 17.54
N ASP A 422 -25.00 2.41 18.55
CA ASP A 422 -26.10 3.37 18.36
C ASP A 422 -25.66 4.75 17.84
N THR A 423 -24.35 5.05 17.88
CA THR A 423 -23.81 6.34 17.46
C THR A 423 -23.49 6.39 15.96
N CYS A 424 -23.44 5.23 15.29
CA CYS A 424 -23.03 5.11 13.89
C CYS A 424 -24.20 5.20 12.91
N ASN A 425 -23.97 5.77 11.73
CA ASN A 425 -24.92 5.74 10.62
C ASN A 425 -24.44 4.71 9.58
N VAL A 426 -25.14 3.58 9.48
CA VAL A 426 -24.64 2.44 8.71
C VAL A 426 -25.72 1.92 7.76
N ILE A 427 -25.34 1.69 6.50
CA ILE A 427 -26.14 0.98 5.51
C ILE A 427 -25.41 -0.29 5.10
N ILE A 428 -26.04 -1.45 5.28
CA ILE A 428 -25.51 -2.76 4.89
C ILE A 428 -26.44 -3.38 3.84
N ASN A 429 -25.93 -3.47 2.61
CA ASN A 429 -26.55 -4.18 1.51
C ASN A 429 -26.09 -5.66 1.51
N PRO A 430 -26.91 -6.59 0.96
CA PRO A 430 -27.03 -7.95 1.46
C PRO A 430 -25.73 -8.69 1.76
N VAL A 431 -25.74 -9.43 2.87
CA VAL A 431 -24.61 -10.22 3.37
C VAL A 431 -24.83 -11.70 3.07
N LYS A 432 -23.79 -12.38 2.57
CA LYS A 432 -23.81 -13.83 2.37
C LYS A 432 -23.17 -14.54 3.56
N TYR A 433 -23.98 -15.26 4.33
CA TYR A 433 -23.57 -16.05 5.49
C TYR A 433 -23.19 -17.50 5.12
N PRO A 434 -22.33 -18.18 5.91
CA PRO A 434 -22.16 -19.63 5.83
C PRO A 434 -23.48 -20.36 6.06
N SER A 435 -23.71 -21.45 5.32
CA SER A 435 -24.94 -22.24 5.41
C SER A 435 -25.19 -22.82 6.81
N SER A 436 -24.13 -23.09 7.58
CA SER A 436 -24.21 -23.59 8.94
C SER A 436 -24.67 -22.56 9.97
N ILE A 437 -24.61 -21.25 9.68
CA ILE A 437 -25.13 -20.20 10.57
C ILE A 437 -26.63 -20.08 10.44
N LEU A 438 -27.19 -20.33 9.24
CA LEU A 438 -28.59 -20.07 8.95
C LEU A 438 -29.58 -20.94 9.76
N SER A 439 -29.10 -21.97 10.48
CA SER A 439 -29.88 -22.81 11.38
C SER A 439 -29.85 -22.39 12.85
N GLU A 440 -29.00 -21.44 13.21
CA GLU A 440 -28.83 -20.87 14.56
C GLU A 440 -29.13 -19.36 14.47
N ASP A 441 -29.79 -18.75 15.45
CA ASP A 441 -30.21 -17.34 15.38
C ASP A 441 -29.06 -16.44 14.86
N ILE A 442 -29.33 -15.66 13.81
CA ILE A 442 -28.30 -14.84 13.14
C ILE A 442 -27.73 -13.84 14.14
N ALA A 443 -26.45 -13.98 14.44
CA ALA A 443 -25.77 -13.25 15.49
C ALA A 443 -25.24 -11.88 15.04
N ASN A 444 -26.13 -11.03 14.53
CA ASN A 444 -25.81 -9.61 14.33
C ASN A 444 -26.24 -8.82 15.57
N ASP A 445 -25.48 -7.77 15.89
CA ASP A 445 -25.70 -6.85 17.01
C ASP A 445 -25.70 -5.43 16.43
N LEU A 446 -26.86 -4.98 15.94
CA LEU A 446 -26.94 -3.75 15.15
C LEU A 446 -27.58 -2.62 15.95
N GLY A 447 -26.87 -1.51 16.06
CA GLY A 447 -27.34 -0.27 16.70
C GLY A 447 -28.52 0.36 15.96
N ILE A 448 -29.22 1.26 16.66
CA ILE A 448 -30.51 1.85 16.25
C ILE A 448 -30.47 2.57 14.88
N ASN A 449 -29.32 3.11 14.50
CA ASN A 449 -29.11 3.88 13.26
C ASN A 449 -28.52 3.02 12.12
N THR A 450 -28.58 1.69 12.23
CA THR A 450 -28.11 0.76 11.21
C THR A 450 -29.25 0.19 10.40
N ILE A 451 -29.19 0.38 9.07
CA ILE A 451 -30.13 -0.19 8.11
C ILE A 451 -29.42 -1.36 7.41
N MET A 452 -29.94 -2.57 7.58
CA MET A 452 -29.41 -3.76 6.90
C MET A 452 -30.49 -4.43 6.07
N PHE A 453 -30.20 -4.66 4.78
CA PHE A 453 -31.09 -5.35 3.86
C PHE A 453 -30.80 -6.86 3.83
N GLY A 454 -31.84 -7.68 3.99
CA GLY A 454 -31.76 -9.13 3.88
C GLY A 454 -31.66 -9.86 5.22
N ILE A 455 -31.09 -11.06 5.19
CA ILE A 455 -31.04 -12.00 6.32
C ILE A 455 -30.27 -11.37 7.50
N GLY A 456 -30.92 -11.29 8.67
CA GLY A 456 -30.30 -10.80 9.92
C GLY A 456 -30.27 -9.28 10.07
N GLY A 457 -31.00 -8.55 9.23
CA GLY A 457 -31.08 -7.09 9.32
C GLY A 457 -32.11 -6.59 10.33
N ASN A 458 -31.79 -5.47 10.97
CA ASN A 458 -32.73 -4.70 11.78
C ASN A 458 -33.52 -3.77 10.86
N PHE A 459 -34.60 -4.24 10.24
CA PHE A 459 -35.58 -3.30 9.69
C PHE A 459 -36.24 -2.57 10.86
N GLY A 460 -35.79 -1.33 11.08
CA GLY A 460 -36.12 -0.50 12.24
C GLY A 460 -37.63 -0.34 12.45
N VAL A 461 -38.03 -0.57 13.69
CA VAL A 461 -39.37 -0.39 14.26
C VAL A 461 -39.83 1.08 14.26
N GLU A 462 -38.96 2.04 13.95
CA GLU A 462 -39.26 3.49 14.14
C GLU A 462 -39.35 4.35 12.87
N ASN A 463 -39.15 3.81 11.66
CA ASN A 463 -39.33 4.58 10.41
C ASN A 463 -40.56 4.17 9.57
N ASN A 464 -41.57 3.58 10.21
CA ASN A 464 -42.90 3.40 9.62
C ASN A 464 -43.79 4.65 9.76
N THR A 465 -43.23 5.85 9.62
CA THR A 465 -44.03 7.07 9.46
C THR A 465 -44.54 7.12 8.03
N VAL A 466 -45.73 6.57 7.82
CA VAL A 466 -46.46 6.69 6.55
C VAL A 466 -46.85 8.16 6.35
N ASN A 467 -46.21 8.84 5.39
CA ASN A 467 -46.58 10.19 4.99
C ASN A 467 -47.84 10.23 4.10
N HIS A 468 -48.35 9.10 3.61
CA HIS A 468 -49.55 9.05 2.76
C HIS A 468 -50.50 7.90 3.12
N SER A 469 -51.57 8.22 3.83
CA SER A 469 -52.81 7.43 3.81
C SER A 469 -53.50 7.66 2.46
N TYR A 470 -53.51 6.65 1.58
CA TYR A 470 -54.50 6.66 0.49
C TYR A 470 -55.83 6.22 1.09
N GLU A 471 -56.79 7.14 1.18
CA GLU A 471 -58.19 6.78 1.34
C GLU A 471 -58.62 5.95 0.13
N PHE A 472 -58.49 4.63 0.21
CA PHE A 472 -59.25 3.74 -0.64
C PHE A 472 -60.60 3.53 0.02
N ASN A 473 -61.67 3.89 -0.71
CA ASN A 473 -63.10 3.72 -0.39
C ASN A 473 -63.87 4.99 0.05
N ASN A 474 -63.99 5.95 -0.86
CA ASN A 474 -65.22 6.76 -0.89
C ASN A 474 -66.41 5.81 -1.16
N LEU A 475 -67.45 5.85 -0.32
CA LEU A 475 -68.67 5.05 -0.43
C LEU A 475 -69.38 5.18 -1.80
N ASN A 476 -69.05 6.21 -2.59
CA ASN A 476 -69.58 6.45 -3.93
C ASN A 476 -68.72 5.86 -5.08
N SER A 477 -67.65 5.12 -4.77
CA SER A 477 -66.78 4.53 -5.79
C SER A 477 -67.49 3.39 -6.54
N LYS A 478 -67.65 3.56 -7.87
CA LYS A 478 -68.36 2.62 -8.76
C LYS A 478 -67.53 1.39 -9.17
N THR A 479 -66.26 1.29 -8.77
CA THR A 479 -65.31 0.32 -9.35
C THR A 479 -64.90 -0.84 -8.44
N ASN A 480 -65.42 -0.95 -7.20
CA ASN A 480 -65.01 -2.03 -6.29
C ASN A 480 -66.21 -2.76 -5.63
N THR A 481 -66.48 -4.00 -6.06
CA THR A 481 -67.74 -4.73 -5.76
C THR A 481 -67.59 -6.03 -4.97
N LYS A 482 -66.41 -6.39 -4.43
CA LYS A 482 -66.28 -7.59 -3.59
C LYS A 482 -65.45 -7.34 -2.32
N ASN A 483 -66.02 -7.73 -1.18
CA ASN A 483 -65.43 -7.76 0.17
C ASN A 483 -65.04 -6.40 0.78
N LYS A 484 -66.05 -5.55 1.02
CA LYS A 484 -65.90 -4.32 1.82
C LYS A 484 -65.73 -4.68 3.30
N LYS A 485 -64.53 -4.49 3.85
CA LYS A 485 -64.28 -4.37 5.30
C LYS A 485 -63.76 -2.96 5.58
N GLU A 486 -64.33 -2.28 6.55
CA GLU A 486 -63.77 -1.01 7.06
C GLU A 486 -62.47 -1.30 7.81
N GLY A 487 -61.38 -0.61 7.45
CA GLY A 487 -60.09 -0.76 8.13
C GLY A 487 -58.95 -0.08 7.39
N ILE A 488 -57.87 0.20 8.13
CA ILE A 488 -56.61 0.72 7.59
C ILE A 488 -55.83 -0.45 6.96
N ALA A 489 -55.56 -0.36 5.66
CA ALA A 489 -54.66 -1.29 4.97
C ALA A 489 -53.22 -0.76 5.00
N ARG A 490 -52.25 -1.66 5.18
CA ARG A 490 -50.81 -1.37 5.08
C ARG A 490 -50.19 -2.29 4.05
N TRP A 491 -49.30 -1.75 3.21
CA TRP A 491 -48.48 -2.57 2.33
C TRP A 491 -47.33 -3.16 3.14
N ASP A 492 -47.32 -4.48 3.26
CA ASP A 492 -46.19 -5.23 3.78
C ASP A 492 -45.14 -5.35 2.67
N LYS A 493 -44.07 -4.57 2.82
CA LYS A 493 -42.98 -4.50 1.85
C LYS A 493 -42.10 -5.76 1.85
N GLU A 494 -42.04 -6.50 2.95
CA GLU A 494 -41.25 -7.73 3.06
C GLU A 494 -41.95 -8.89 2.36
N ARG A 495 -43.27 -8.99 2.51
CA ARG A 495 -44.06 -10.05 1.87
C ARG A 495 -44.63 -9.64 0.52
N SER A 496 -44.49 -8.37 0.13
CA SER A 496 -45.08 -7.77 -1.07
C SER A 496 -46.60 -8.02 -1.16
N VAL A 497 -47.32 -7.83 -0.06
CA VAL A 497 -48.79 -8.00 0.02
C VAL A 497 -49.43 -6.91 0.87
N ASN A 498 -50.75 -6.73 0.74
CA ASN A 498 -51.52 -5.88 1.67
C ASN A 498 -51.94 -6.67 2.91
N VAL A 499 -51.79 -6.05 4.08
CA VAL A 499 -52.33 -6.52 5.36
C VAL A 499 -53.32 -5.51 5.92
N TYR A 500 -54.31 -6.01 6.68
CA TYR A 500 -55.46 -5.24 7.15
C TYR A 500 -55.55 -5.32 8.67
N ALA A 501 -55.83 -4.22 9.34
CA ALA A 501 -56.12 -4.27 10.78
C ALA A 501 -57.46 -4.98 11.03
N ALA A 502 -57.51 -5.89 12.01
CA ALA A 502 -58.75 -6.56 12.43
C ALA A 502 -59.60 -5.70 13.40
N GLY A 503 -59.16 -4.48 13.70
CA GLY A 503 -59.86 -3.49 14.51
C GLY A 503 -59.19 -2.11 14.45
N SER A 504 -59.68 -1.15 15.23
CA SER A 504 -59.28 0.27 15.20
C SER A 504 -58.14 0.63 16.17
N LEU A 505 -57.67 -0.31 17.00
CA LEU A 505 -56.65 -0.09 18.01
C LEU A 505 -55.28 -0.62 17.58
N PRO A 506 -54.17 -0.03 18.07
CA PRO A 506 -52.80 -0.50 17.79
C PRO A 506 -52.51 -1.93 18.27
N THR A 507 -53.31 -2.44 19.22
CA THR A 507 -53.22 -3.79 19.78
C THR A 507 -53.98 -4.84 18.96
N ASP A 508 -54.68 -4.43 17.91
CA ASP A 508 -55.48 -5.35 17.12
C ASP A 508 -54.60 -6.20 16.18
N LYS A 509 -55.02 -7.45 15.98
CA LYS A 509 -54.35 -8.38 15.08
C LYS A 509 -54.38 -7.84 13.65
N TRP A 510 -53.31 -8.05 12.90
CA TRP A 510 -53.26 -7.74 11.48
C TRP A 510 -53.52 -9.02 10.71
N ILE A 511 -54.34 -8.95 9.67
CA ILE A 511 -54.81 -10.10 8.88
C ILE A 511 -54.46 -9.93 7.40
N ASN A 512 -54.19 -11.05 6.73
CA ASN A 512 -54.03 -11.10 5.28
C ASN A 512 -55.39 -10.92 4.57
N ALA A 513 -55.36 -10.74 3.25
CA ALA A 513 -56.57 -10.65 2.42
C ALA A 513 -57.48 -11.89 2.52
N ASP A 514 -56.91 -13.06 2.83
CA ASP A 514 -57.63 -14.33 3.03
C ASP A 514 -58.21 -14.50 4.46
N GLY A 515 -57.97 -13.55 5.36
CA GLY A 515 -58.47 -13.55 6.73
C GLY A 515 -57.58 -14.28 7.75
N SER A 516 -56.47 -14.89 7.33
CA SER A 516 -55.47 -15.45 8.25
C SER A 516 -54.73 -14.34 9.01
N ILE A 517 -54.29 -14.62 10.24
CA ILE A 517 -53.54 -13.65 11.05
C ILE A 517 -52.12 -13.50 10.49
N ALA A 518 -51.79 -12.29 10.03
CA ALA A 518 -50.45 -11.90 9.59
C ALA A 518 -49.56 -11.52 10.77
N TYR A 519 -50.09 -10.75 11.73
CA TYR A 519 -49.38 -10.32 12.93
C TYR A 519 -50.32 -10.29 14.14
N SER A 520 -49.81 -10.65 15.32
CA SER A 520 -50.48 -10.39 16.61
C SER A 520 -49.51 -9.58 17.48
N PRO A 521 -49.78 -8.29 17.69
CA PRO A 521 -49.02 -7.51 18.68
C PRO A 521 -49.13 -8.21 20.04
N LYS A 522 -48.00 -8.38 20.76
CA LYS A 522 -48.01 -8.86 22.15
C LYS A 522 -48.26 -7.71 23.10
#